data_AF-A0A0M3JH40-F1
#
_entry.id   AF-A0A0M3JH40-F1
#
_cell.length_a   1.000
_cell.length_b   1.000
_cell.length_c   1.000
_cell.angle_alpha   90.00
_cell.angle_beta   90.00
_cell.angle_gamma   90.00
#
_symmetry.space_group_name_H-M   'P 1'
#
loop_
_entity.id
_entity.type
_entity.pdbx_description
1 polymer ?
#
loop_
_entity_poly.entity_id
_entity_poly.type
_entity_poly.pdbx_seq_one_letter_code
_entity_poly.pdbx_strand_id
1 'polypeptide(L)'
;LLVKRCPQLLNIQSEFGLTPLMSAVARDALGIVEALLELRVDLESVDGQGRTAMHHAASRGVSRQVAILLSWGASACRPDFECNRPMHYAAIKSHTASLRFIYRANKLIVLL
;
A
#
# COMPACT_ATOMS: atom_id res chain seq x y z
N LEU A 1 14.36 18.30 -10.42
CA LEU A 1 13.22 17.34 -10.43
C LEU A 1 11.99 18.07 -9.93
N LEU A 2 10.87 18.00 -10.67
CA LEU A 2 9.59 18.69 -10.39
C LEU A 2 9.13 18.56 -8.93
N VAL A 3 9.40 17.41 -8.31
CA VAL A 3 9.10 17.10 -6.89
C VAL A 3 9.76 18.08 -5.91
N LYS A 4 10.97 18.60 -6.19
CA LYS A 4 11.61 19.61 -5.33
C LYS A 4 10.88 20.95 -5.35
N ARG A 5 10.17 21.25 -6.44
CA ARG A 5 9.48 22.53 -6.64
C ARG A 5 8.03 22.46 -6.19
N CYS A 6 7.44 21.26 -6.15
CA CYS A 6 6.07 21.02 -5.75
C CYS A 6 5.97 19.70 -4.94
N PRO A 7 6.45 19.66 -3.68
CA PRO A 7 6.43 18.45 -2.85
C PRO A 7 5.01 17.94 -2.57
N GLN A 8 4.02 18.83 -2.60
CA GLN A 8 2.60 18.47 -2.43
C GLN A 8 2.11 17.43 -3.46
N LEU A 9 2.73 17.36 -4.64
CA LEU A 9 2.36 16.41 -5.70
C LEU A 9 2.62 14.95 -5.34
N LEU A 10 3.41 14.67 -4.30
CA LEU A 10 3.70 13.29 -3.87
C LEU A 10 2.48 12.57 -3.29
N ASN A 11 1.57 13.32 -2.68
CA ASN A 11 0.40 12.77 -1.98
C ASN A 11 -0.92 13.38 -2.48
N ILE A 12 -0.93 14.06 -3.65
CA ILE A 12 -2.20 14.53 -4.22
C ILE A 12 -3.14 13.36 -4.46
N GLN A 13 -4.43 13.61 -4.31
CA GLN A 13 -5.45 12.59 -4.50
C GLN A 13 -6.23 12.89 -5.77
N SER A 14 -6.56 11.84 -6.53
CA SER A 14 -7.56 11.92 -7.59
C SER A 14 -8.97 12.15 -7.01
N GLU A 15 -9.97 12.29 -7.88
CA GLU A 15 -11.39 12.35 -7.48
C GLU A 15 -11.85 11.14 -6.64
N PHE A 16 -11.18 9.99 -6.79
CA PHE A 16 -11.45 8.77 -6.02
C PHE A 16 -10.63 8.66 -4.72
N GLY A 17 -9.84 9.68 -4.38
CA GLY A 17 -8.93 9.66 -3.24
C GLY A 17 -7.60 8.95 -3.51
N LEU A 18 -7.33 8.50 -4.75
CA LEU A 18 -6.12 7.72 -5.04
C LEU A 18 -4.88 8.62 -5.07
N THR A 19 -3.85 8.24 -4.30
CA THR A 19 -2.52 8.84 -4.41
C THR A 19 -1.74 8.30 -5.62
N PRO A 20 -0.64 8.96 -6.04
CA PRO A 20 0.27 8.40 -7.03
C PRO A 20 0.77 7.00 -6.66
N LEU A 21 1.07 6.77 -5.37
CA LEU A 21 1.51 5.46 -4.88
C LEU A 21 0.43 4.39 -5.07
N MET A 22 -0.82 4.67 -4.69
CA MET A 22 -1.93 3.71 -4.89
C MET A 22 -2.14 3.39 -6.37
N SER A 23 -2.04 4.41 -7.23
CA SER A 23 -2.19 4.25 -8.67
C SER A 23 -1.06 3.39 -9.27
N ALA A 24 0.19 3.61 -8.85
CA ALA A 24 1.33 2.79 -9.25
C ALA A 24 1.17 1.33 -8.79
N VAL A 25 0.68 1.13 -7.57
CA VAL A 25 0.41 -0.21 -7.01
C VAL A 25 -0.68 -0.93 -7.80
N ALA A 26 -1.80 -0.25 -8.06
CA ALA A 26 -2.93 -0.82 -8.80
C ALA A 26 -2.52 -1.28 -10.22
N ARG A 27 -1.54 -0.59 -10.82
CA ARG A 27 -0.99 -0.88 -12.16
C ARG A 27 0.19 -1.84 -12.17
N ASP A 28 0.58 -2.40 -11.02
CA ASP A 28 1.78 -3.22 -10.84
C ASP A 28 3.08 -2.57 -11.35
N ALA A 29 3.19 -1.24 -11.22
CA ALA A 29 4.33 -0.47 -11.70
C ALA A 29 5.47 -0.41 -10.67
N LEU A 30 6.12 -1.54 -10.40
CA LEU A 30 7.10 -1.68 -9.31
C LEU A 30 8.20 -0.59 -9.31
N GLY A 31 8.81 -0.27 -10.46
CA GLY A 31 9.86 0.74 -10.51
C GLY A 31 9.38 2.15 -10.14
N ILE A 32 8.10 2.46 -10.41
CA ILE A 32 7.48 3.72 -9.98
C ILE A 32 7.17 3.68 -8.49
N VAL A 33 6.74 2.53 -7.96
CA VAL A 33 6.56 2.34 -6.51
C VAL A 33 7.89 2.57 -5.78
N GLU A 34 8.98 1.94 -6.21
CA GLU A 34 10.32 2.15 -5.66
C GLU A 34 10.73 3.63 -5.69
N ALA A 35 10.59 4.29 -6.84
CA ALA A 35 10.91 5.72 -6.98
C ALA A 35 10.06 6.63 -6.07
N LEU A 36 8.77 6.33 -5.88
CA LEU A 36 7.89 7.09 -4.99
C LEU A 36 8.27 6.88 -3.51
N LEU A 37 8.62 5.66 -3.12
CA LEU A 37 9.06 5.35 -1.76
C LEU A 37 10.35 6.09 -1.40
N GLU A 38 11.32 6.16 -2.32
CA GLU A 38 12.54 6.95 -2.15
C GLU A 38 12.28 8.44 -1.90
N LEU A 39 11.16 8.96 -2.41
CA LEU A 39 10.71 10.33 -2.21
C LEU A 39 9.94 10.55 -0.89
N ARG A 40 9.86 9.53 -0.02
CA ARG A 40 9.22 9.60 1.30
C ARG A 40 7.75 10.03 1.24
N VAL A 41 7.01 9.50 0.26
CA VAL A 41 5.55 9.67 0.17
C VAL A 41 4.85 9.15 1.42
N ASP A 42 3.64 9.67 1.69
CA ASP A 42 2.82 9.16 2.79
C ASP A 42 2.21 7.79 2.41
N LEU A 43 2.55 6.77 3.20
CA LEU A 43 2.09 5.40 2.99
C LEU A 43 0.69 5.15 3.57
N GLU A 44 0.24 6.03 4.47
CA GLU A 44 -0.96 5.88 5.29
C GLU A 44 -2.12 6.76 4.81
N SER A 45 -1.94 7.47 3.70
CA SER A 45 -3.04 8.09 2.95
C SER A 45 -4.07 7.04 2.54
N VAL A 46 -5.35 7.43 2.51
CA VAL A 46 -6.47 6.55 2.21
C VAL A 46 -7.31 7.07 1.05
N ASP A 47 -7.79 6.16 0.21
CA ASP A 47 -8.74 6.50 -0.85
C ASP A 47 -10.15 6.75 -0.30
N GLY A 48 -11.12 7.03 -1.18
CA GLY A 48 -12.52 7.28 -0.80
C GLY A 48 -13.22 6.10 -0.11
N GLN A 49 -12.61 4.92 -0.03
CA GLN A 49 -13.12 3.76 0.68
C GLN A 49 -12.32 3.47 1.96
N GLY A 50 -11.38 4.35 2.34
CA GLY A 50 -10.53 4.15 3.50
C GLY A 50 -9.34 3.22 3.25
N ARG A 51 -9.04 2.87 1.99
CA ARG A 51 -8.01 1.89 1.63
C ARG A 51 -6.66 2.56 1.41
N THR A 52 -5.63 2.00 2.02
CA THR A 52 -4.21 2.38 1.80
C THR A 52 -3.60 1.67 0.59
N ALA A 53 -2.40 2.06 0.18
CA ALA A 53 -1.63 1.33 -0.84
C ALA A 53 -1.46 -0.18 -0.52
N MET A 54 -1.36 -0.55 0.76
CA MET A 54 -1.28 -1.95 1.19
C MET A 54 -2.55 -2.75 0.87
N HIS A 55 -3.74 -2.15 0.98
CA HIS A 55 -5.01 -2.79 0.59
C HIS A 55 -5.02 -3.09 -0.91
N HIS A 56 -4.63 -2.10 -1.72
CA HIS A 56 -4.53 -2.25 -3.17
C HIS A 56 -3.53 -3.35 -3.54
N ALA A 57 -2.35 -3.38 -2.91
CA ALA A 57 -1.32 -4.39 -3.16
C ALA A 57 -1.81 -5.81 -2.80
N ALA A 58 -2.49 -5.97 -1.66
CA ALA A 58 -3.05 -7.23 -1.22
C ALA A 58 -4.19 -7.72 -2.15
N SER A 59 -5.11 -6.82 -2.49
CA SER A 59 -6.23 -7.07 -3.41
C SER A 59 -5.77 -7.47 -4.81
N ARG A 60 -4.65 -6.91 -5.29
CA ARG A 60 -4.04 -7.21 -6.59
C ARG A 60 -3.10 -8.42 -6.59
N GLY A 61 -2.65 -8.88 -5.42
CA GLY A 61 -1.75 -10.03 -5.33
C GLY A 61 -0.30 -9.75 -5.74
N VAL A 62 0.08 -8.47 -5.81
CA VAL A 62 1.41 -8.01 -6.20
C VAL A 62 2.40 -8.19 -5.05
N SER A 63 2.74 -9.44 -4.75
CA SER A 63 3.46 -9.84 -3.54
C SER A 63 4.82 -9.15 -3.34
N ARG A 64 5.53 -8.83 -4.44
CA ARG A 64 6.79 -8.04 -4.36
C ARG A 64 6.53 -6.61 -3.88
N GLN A 65 5.43 -6.00 -4.30
CA GLN A 65 5.03 -4.68 -3.83
C GLN A 65 4.50 -4.71 -2.39
N VAL A 66 3.82 -5.79 -1.99
CA VAL A 66 3.46 -6.01 -0.58
C VAL A 66 4.73 -6.03 0.28
N ALA A 67 5.74 -6.80 -0.12
CA ALA A 67 7.00 -6.91 0.61
C ALA A 67 7.73 -5.57 0.73
N ILE A 68 7.80 -4.77 -0.35
CA ILE A 68 8.49 -3.47 -0.29
C ILE A 68 7.69 -2.43 0.52
N LEU A 69 6.36 -2.38 0.39
CA LEU A 69 5.55 -1.49 1.23
C LEU A 69 5.75 -1.81 2.72
N LEU A 70 5.78 -3.10 3.08
CA LEU A 70 6.09 -3.54 4.45
C LEU A 70 7.50 -3.12 4.89
N SER A 71 8.52 -3.29 4.05
CA SER A 71 9.90 -2.91 4.41
C SER A 71 10.09 -1.40 4.60
N TRP A 72 9.22 -0.60 3.98
CA TRP A 72 9.17 0.85 4.15
C TRP A 72 8.24 1.30 5.29
N GLY A 73 7.65 0.36 6.03
CA GLY A 73 6.87 0.65 7.24
C GLY A 73 5.38 0.91 7.02
N ALA A 74 4.84 0.58 5.84
CA ALA A 74 3.39 0.67 5.61
C ALA A 74 2.63 -0.30 6.53
N SER A 75 1.51 0.17 7.10
CA SER A 75 0.68 -0.61 7.98
C SER A 75 -0.04 -1.74 7.24
N ALA A 76 0.16 -2.97 7.73
CA ALA A 76 -0.60 -4.16 7.33
C ALA A 76 -1.87 -4.39 8.16
N CYS A 77 -2.14 -3.53 9.14
CA CYS A 77 -3.20 -3.71 10.12
C CYS A 77 -4.34 -2.69 9.99
N ARG A 78 -4.17 -1.58 9.27
CA ARG A 78 -5.21 -0.56 9.18
C ARG A 78 -6.48 -1.13 8.52
N PRO A 79 -7.68 -0.94 9.11
CA PRO A 79 -8.93 -1.27 8.45
C PRO A 79 -9.36 -0.15 7.49
N ASP A 80 -10.02 -0.53 6.40
CA ASP A 80 -10.80 0.38 5.57
C ASP A 80 -12.18 0.68 6.20
N PHE A 81 -13.05 1.41 5.49
CA PHE A 81 -14.37 1.80 6.01
C PHE A 81 -15.36 0.63 6.15
N GLU A 82 -15.07 -0.52 5.55
CA GLU A 82 -15.85 -1.76 5.71
C GLU A 82 -15.22 -2.68 6.78
N CYS A 83 -14.29 -2.17 7.58
CA CYS A 83 -13.50 -2.93 8.55
C CYS A 83 -12.59 -4.00 7.91
N ASN A 84 -12.41 -3.97 6.59
CA ASN A 84 -11.53 -4.89 5.89
C ASN A 84 -10.09 -4.39 5.99
N ARG A 85 -9.24 -5.22 6.59
CA ARG A 85 -7.77 -5.09 6.56
C ARG A 85 -7.17 -5.66 5.27
N PRO A 86 -5.94 -5.30 4.87
CA PRO A 86 -5.29 -5.83 3.66
C PRO A 86 -5.30 -7.36 3.57
N MET A 87 -5.16 -8.08 4.69
CA MET A 87 -5.21 -9.53 4.71
C MET A 87 -6.54 -10.12 4.22
N HIS A 88 -7.69 -9.46 4.48
CA HIS A 88 -9.00 -9.93 4.00
C HIS A 88 -9.03 -9.94 2.47
N TYR A 89 -8.53 -8.88 1.83
CA TYR A 89 -8.44 -8.80 0.37
C TYR A 89 -7.56 -9.90 -0.22
N ALA A 90 -6.38 -10.15 0.36
CA ALA A 90 -5.51 -11.24 -0.10
C ALA A 90 -6.15 -12.63 0.08
N ALA A 91 -6.90 -12.84 1.16
CA ALA A 91 -7.60 -14.10 1.43
C ALA A 91 -8.77 -14.32 0.46
N ILE A 92 -9.66 -13.34 0.32
CA ILE A 92 -10.83 -13.40 -0.57
C ILE A 92 -10.42 -13.67 -2.02
N LYS A 93 -9.29 -13.09 -2.45
CA LYS A 93 -8.76 -13.23 -3.81
C LYS A 93 -7.77 -14.39 -3.98
N SER A 94 -7.56 -15.22 -2.95
CA SER A 94 -6.63 -16.36 -2.98
C SER A 94 -5.16 -16.01 -3.31
N HIS A 95 -4.72 -14.80 -2.95
CA HIS A 95 -3.35 -14.32 -3.16
C HIS A 95 -2.41 -14.81 -2.05
N THR A 96 -2.07 -16.11 -2.11
CA THR A 96 -1.35 -16.80 -1.02
C THR A 96 0.01 -16.20 -0.68
N ALA A 97 0.76 -15.69 -1.67
CA ALA A 97 2.06 -15.06 -1.44
C ALA A 97 1.91 -13.75 -0.65
N SER A 98 1.02 -12.86 -1.09
CA SER A 98 0.70 -11.61 -0.37
C SER A 98 0.17 -11.89 1.02
N LEU A 99 -0.74 -12.86 1.18
CA LEU A 99 -1.26 -13.28 2.47
C LEU A 99 -0.14 -13.72 3.43
N ARG A 100 0.81 -14.52 2.96
CA ARG A 100 1.97 -14.95 3.76
C ARG A 100 2.86 -13.78 4.19
N PHE A 101 3.13 -12.84 3.29
CA PHE A 101 3.92 -11.64 3.64
C PHE A 101 3.22 -10.81 4.72
N ILE A 102 1.93 -10.51 4.54
CA ILE A 102 1.12 -9.73 5.49
C ILE A 102 1.02 -10.45 6.85
N TYR A 103 0.80 -11.76 6.86
CA TYR A 103 0.74 -12.55 8.10
C TYR A 103 2.04 -12.51 8.90
N ARG A 104 3.19 -12.63 8.21
CA ARG A 104 4.51 -12.58 8.86
C ARG A 104 4.78 -11.20 9.47
N ALA A 105 4.44 -10.12 8.75
CA ALA A 105 4.57 -8.76 9.27
C ALA A 105 3.72 -8.54 10.53
N ASN A 106 2.49 -9.05 10.54
CA ASN A 106 1.60 -8.89 11.70
C ASN A 106 2.07 -9.69 12.93
N LYS A 107 2.70 -10.87 12.74
CA LYS A 107 3.26 -11.64 13.87
C LYS A 107 4.43 -10.97 14.56
N LEU A 108 5.23 -10.19 13.83
CA LEU A 108 6.39 -9.49 14.41
C LEU A 108 5.97 -8.36 15.36
N ILE A 109 4.76 -7.82 15.23
CA ILE A 109 4.24 -6.73 16.08
C ILE A 109 3.69 -7.25 17.42
N VAL A 110 3.28 -8.52 17.51
CA VAL A 110 2.69 -9.11 18.74
C VAL A 110 3.77 -9.74 19.65
N LEU A 111 5.02 -9.81 19.19
CA LEU A 111 6.15 -10.42 19.91
C LEU A 111 7.15 -9.39 20.48
N LEU A 112 6.84 -8.10 20.39
CA LEU A 112 7.53 -6.99 21.04
C LEU A 112 6.57 -6.29 22.00
#